data_AF-J3CK59-F1
#
_entry.id   AF-J3CK59-F1
#
_cell.length_a   1.000
_cell.length_b   1.000
_cell.length_c   1.000
_cell.angle_alpha   90.00
_cell.angle_beta   90.00
_cell.angle_gamma   90.00
#
_symmetry.space_group_name_H-M   'P 1'
#
loop_
_entity.id
_entity.type
_entity.pdbx_description
1 polymer ?
#
loop_
_entity_poly.entity_id
_entity_poly.type
_entity_poly.pdbx_seq_one_letter_code
_entity_poly.pdbx_strand_id
1 'polypeptide(L)'
;MAETATQTTPLLFDDLPVADLGTISIRVFVLPPKPKKGTEKQTVLPLDVEEGEEFMLDDKGATPLSSYLEAGRGKRCVVYLVNGQRQEFDDNGFIVQDLGFRYLRARMMIMIDVDGLAPEALGKLMQGSRQGFYRGAVREALTRRIIATLKSDPDLERLEQEAEEAVSELSAGDEKVKQTLDQLIDAHHDKGHSFVDGIGSAGDVHSGDELGFKTVNKGGVVTLLPPSVGVGADYPVLTSQPAASIIRLRPNQPREIAIKSIPSGHWAAVSQLIVEGDSKVLELNVKHEKLDDHGKLILNFNADQNFDADEFPVRATVKITARFNGIVEPRRLELSVLTRPDVPSVDPKLVEDPVKLKVTSRQPVNIRLGDTDTHVKLRWDGKDKLVTDDDPKWRLSAKLLGKGAQPEMNFADPVAGRFSLLVSPRPEWQVGERLTFEVTASGPRGRQLFTSFDANVVEAPEPIEKDEKAPRLVEDEFKTGTMRRPPYELKTISRDEYQQQCWNEDEWTDEDAGAFVRPTERAPLILIINQDMAALRDFRQALAKRNTEQDVQRKLNKYTSHIAFHLYQMYQATIGKKDDDVDAADKARRSEVRRVALTMIKLMDVAEK
;
A
#
# COMPACT_ATOMS: atom_id res chain seq x y z
N MET A 1 36.00 -45.03 14.42
CA MET A 1 34.99 -44.24 13.67
C MET A 1 35.72 -43.02 13.13
N ALA A 2 35.61 -42.82 11.82
CA ALA A 2 36.55 -42.08 11.00
C ALA A 2 36.44 -40.56 11.18
N GLU A 3 37.58 -39.91 11.44
CA GLU A 3 37.79 -38.48 11.21
C GLU A 3 37.95 -38.26 9.70
N THR A 4 36.96 -37.62 9.10
CA THR A 4 37.02 -37.14 7.72
C THR A 4 37.89 -35.89 7.69
N ALA A 5 39.21 -36.08 7.58
CA ALA A 5 40.14 -35.04 7.20
C ALA A 5 39.92 -34.70 5.71
N THR A 6 39.22 -33.61 5.43
CA THR A 6 39.15 -33.01 4.09
C THR A 6 40.53 -32.46 3.74
N GLN A 7 41.31 -33.23 2.98
CA GLN A 7 42.50 -32.76 2.29
C GLN A 7 42.06 -31.81 1.16
N THR A 8 42.18 -30.51 1.38
CA THR A 8 42.16 -29.51 0.30
C THR A 8 43.44 -29.67 -0.50
N THR A 9 43.30 -30.18 -1.73
CA THR A 9 44.36 -30.20 -2.74
C THR A 9 44.84 -28.77 -3.02
N PRO A 10 46.15 -28.46 -2.92
CA PRO A 10 46.64 -27.15 -3.29
C PRO A 10 46.46 -26.96 -4.80
N LEU A 11 45.76 -25.89 -5.19
CA LEU A 11 45.67 -25.49 -6.59
C LEU A 11 47.06 -25.05 -7.05
N LEU A 12 47.47 -25.52 -8.23
CA LEU A 12 48.82 -25.42 -8.83
C LEU A 12 49.33 -23.97 -9.06
N PHE A 13 48.62 -22.94 -8.58
CA PHE A 13 48.88 -21.51 -8.85
C PHE A 13 48.85 -20.61 -7.60
N ASP A 14 48.73 -21.16 -6.39
CA ASP A 14 48.58 -20.39 -5.14
C ASP A 14 49.89 -20.05 -4.41
N ASP A 15 51.05 -20.50 -4.89
CA ASP A 15 52.34 -20.15 -4.28
C ASP A 15 52.90 -18.84 -4.88
N LEU A 16 52.35 -17.70 -4.48
CA LEU A 16 53.11 -16.46 -4.39
C LEU A 16 53.14 -16.02 -2.92
N PRO A 17 54.30 -15.74 -2.32
CA PRO A 17 54.34 -15.12 -1.01
C PRO A 17 53.56 -13.81 -1.06
N VAL A 18 52.66 -13.60 -0.10
CA VAL A 18 51.80 -12.40 0.05
C VAL A 18 52.60 -11.09 0.26
N ALA A 19 53.93 -11.17 0.20
CA ALA A 19 54.83 -10.04 0.24
C ALA A 19 54.79 -9.33 -1.12
N ASP A 20 53.93 -8.32 -1.18
CA ASP A 20 53.87 -7.25 -2.19
C ASP A 20 52.87 -7.44 -3.34
N LEU A 21 51.58 -7.57 -2.98
CA LEU A 21 50.45 -7.51 -3.94
C LEU A 21 50.20 -6.09 -4.48
N GLY A 22 50.94 -5.08 -4.02
CA GLY A 22 50.75 -3.67 -4.37
C GLY A 22 49.84 -2.92 -3.39
N THR A 23 49.29 -1.79 -3.85
CA THR A 23 48.47 -0.87 -3.04
C THR A 23 47.04 -0.77 -3.59
N ILE A 24 46.08 -0.47 -2.72
CA ILE A 24 44.68 -0.22 -3.09
C ILE A 24 44.24 1.10 -2.46
N SER A 25 43.35 1.82 -3.13
CA SER A 25 42.70 3.00 -2.56
C SER A 25 41.29 2.64 -2.13
N ILE A 26 40.96 2.87 -0.86
CA ILE A 26 39.61 2.65 -0.31
C ILE A 26 39.01 4.03 -0.05
N ARG A 27 37.84 4.30 -0.65
CA ARG A 27 37.05 5.49 -0.39
C ARG A 27 35.72 5.08 0.21
N VAL A 28 35.41 5.60 1.39
CA VAL A 28 34.15 5.31 2.08
C VAL A 28 33.30 6.57 2.05
N PHE A 29 32.05 6.40 1.61
CA PHE A 29 31.05 7.45 1.59
C PHE A 29 29.94 7.06 2.55
N VAL A 30 29.77 7.82 3.62
CA VAL A 30 28.61 7.68 4.53
C VAL A 30 27.69 8.87 4.30
N LEU A 31 26.51 8.60 3.77
CA LEU A 31 25.51 9.62 3.55
C LEU A 31 24.83 10.02 4.86
N PRO A 32 24.50 11.31 5.04
CA PRO A 32 23.70 11.74 6.18
C PRO A 32 22.33 11.04 6.18
N PRO A 33 21.67 10.92 7.35
CA PRO A 33 20.29 10.47 7.43
C PRO A 33 19.42 11.25 6.46
N LYS A 34 18.63 10.54 5.63
CA LYS A 34 17.57 11.20 4.87
C LYS A 34 16.64 11.89 5.87
N PRO A 35 16.50 13.23 5.86
CA PRO A 35 15.49 13.87 6.66
C PRO A 35 14.12 13.35 6.21
N LYS A 36 13.24 13.01 7.15
CA LYS A 36 11.87 12.65 6.79
C LYS A 36 11.20 13.86 6.13
N LYS A 37 10.40 13.57 5.09
CA LYS A 37 9.43 14.48 4.47
C LYS A 37 8.72 15.27 5.58
N GLY A 38 8.91 16.59 5.62
CA GLY A 38 8.22 17.50 6.54
C GLY A 38 9.08 18.29 7.52
N THR A 39 10.41 18.12 7.55
CA THR A 39 11.29 18.97 8.39
C THR A 39 12.36 19.62 7.51
N GLU A 40 12.03 20.78 6.93
CA GLU A 40 13.05 21.68 6.38
C GLU A 40 13.82 22.30 7.55
N LYS A 41 15.04 21.81 7.80
CA LYS A 41 16.09 22.65 8.37
C LYS A 41 17.01 23.04 7.24
N GLN A 42 17.19 24.35 7.07
CA GLN A 42 18.16 24.95 6.15
C GLN A 42 19.49 24.22 6.27
N THR A 43 19.93 23.64 5.17
CA THR A 43 21.27 23.08 5.02
C THR A 43 22.29 24.20 5.20
N VAL A 44 23.03 24.16 6.31
CA VAL A 44 24.24 24.95 6.49
C VAL A 44 25.26 24.37 5.51
N LEU A 45 25.62 25.15 4.50
CA LEU A 45 26.68 24.80 3.56
C LEU A 45 28.04 24.77 4.30
N PRO A 46 28.92 23.79 4.02
CA PRO A 46 30.28 23.77 4.55
C PRO A 46 31.04 25.04 4.16
N LEU A 47 31.90 25.53 5.06
CA LEU A 47 32.56 26.84 4.94
C LEU A 47 33.58 26.96 3.78
N ASP A 48 33.83 25.89 3.01
CA ASP A 48 34.93 25.80 2.04
C ASP A 48 34.47 25.62 0.58
N VAL A 49 33.22 25.94 0.24
CA VAL A 49 32.73 25.90 -1.16
C VAL A 49 33.07 27.22 -1.87
N GLU A 50 33.93 27.19 -2.87
CA GLU A 50 34.27 28.35 -3.70
C GLU A 50 33.09 28.75 -4.63
N GLU A 51 32.88 30.06 -4.81
CA GLU A 51 31.86 30.65 -5.70
C GLU A 51 32.11 30.23 -7.16
N GLY A 52 31.44 29.18 -7.61
CA GLY A 52 31.55 28.65 -8.98
C GLY A 52 31.20 27.17 -9.16
N GLU A 53 31.15 26.37 -8.07
CA GLU A 53 30.73 24.95 -8.11
C GLU A 53 29.22 24.75 -7.90
N GLU A 54 28.40 25.75 -8.25
CA GLU A 54 26.95 25.75 -8.01
C GLU A 54 26.13 24.93 -9.04
N PHE A 55 26.78 24.05 -9.81
CA PHE A 55 26.11 23.25 -10.83
C PHE A 55 25.74 21.86 -10.30
N MET A 56 24.42 21.57 -10.29
CA MET A 56 23.77 20.24 -10.22
C MET A 56 23.17 19.82 -8.86
N LEU A 57 22.42 20.69 -8.18
CA LEU A 57 21.55 20.29 -7.05
C LEU A 57 20.08 20.73 -7.18
N ASP A 58 19.60 20.93 -8.40
CA ASP A 58 18.23 21.37 -8.70
C ASP A 58 17.29 20.25 -9.21
N ASP A 59 17.40 19.04 -8.64
CA ASP A 59 16.35 18.02 -8.79
C ASP A 59 15.95 17.43 -7.43
N LYS A 60 14.67 17.61 -7.11
CA LYS A 60 14.03 17.23 -5.84
C LYS A 60 14.25 15.75 -5.50
N GLY A 61 15.08 15.48 -4.50
CA GLY A 61 15.07 14.24 -3.72
C GLY A 61 15.85 13.04 -4.29
N ALA A 62 16.41 13.13 -5.49
CA ALA A 62 17.34 12.12 -6.01
C ALA A 62 18.75 12.42 -5.50
N THR A 63 19.21 11.68 -4.49
CA THR A 63 20.66 11.66 -4.20
C THR A 63 21.38 11.17 -5.47
N PRO A 64 22.51 11.76 -5.89
CA PRO A 64 23.28 11.35 -7.08
C PRO A 64 23.63 9.84 -7.15
N LEU A 65 23.48 9.15 -6.01
CA LEU A 65 23.73 7.73 -5.82
C LEU A 65 22.57 6.81 -6.18
N SER A 66 21.33 7.29 -6.37
CA SER A 66 20.17 6.43 -6.68
C SER A 66 20.32 5.74 -8.04
N SER A 67 20.81 6.47 -9.04
CA SER A 67 21.19 5.93 -10.35
C SER A 67 22.38 4.95 -10.28
N TYR A 68 23.26 5.10 -9.29
CA TYR A 68 24.44 4.25 -9.12
C TYR A 68 24.13 2.89 -8.45
N LEU A 69 23.03 2.81 -7.69
CA LEU A 69 22.72 1.74 -6.74
C LEU A 69 21.65 0.73 -7.20
N GLU A 70 20.91 1.01 -8.28
CA GLU A 70 19.79 0.16 -8.73
C GLU A 70 20.12 -0.60 -10.02
N ALA A 71 20.40 -1.90 -9.87
CA ALA A 71 20.22 -2.90 -10.91
C ALA A 71 19.30 -4.01 -10.38
N GLY A 72 18.60 -4.73 -11.26
CA GLY A 72 17.55 -5.71 -10.91
C GLY A 72 17.96 -6.90 -10.02
N ARG A 73 19.17 -6.92 -9.44
CA ARG A 73 19.69 -7.94 -8.52
C ARG A 73 19.99 -7.44 -7.09
N GLY A 74 19.64 -6.19 -6.74
CA GLY A 74 19.79 -5.66 -5.37
C GLY A 74 20.78 -4.50 -5.24
N LYS A 75 20.83 -3.88 -4.05
CA LYS A 75 21.68 -2.72 -3.76
C LYS A 75 23.15 -3.14 -3.68
N ARG A 76 23.97 -2.56 -4.56
CA ARG A 76 25.44 -2.76 -4.62
C ARG A 76 26.12 -1.76 -3.72
N CYS A 77 26.77 -2.22 -2.65
CA CYS A 77 27.29 -1.32 -1.61
C CYS A 77 28.81 -1.20 -1.63
N VAL A 78 29.50 -2.21 -2.15
CA VAL A 78 30.93 -2.17 -2.42
C VAL A 78 31.14 -2.22 -3.92
N VAL A 79 31.97 -1.33 -4.47
CA VAL A 79 32.27 -1.26 -5.90
C VAL A 79 33.77 -1.32 -6.11
N TYR A 80 34.21 -2.24 -6.97
CA TYR A 80 35.60 -2.35 -7.39
C TYR A 80 35.83 -1.66 -8.73
N LEU A 81 36.85 -0.80 -8.78
CA LEU A 81 37.25 -0.03 -9.95
C LEU A 81 38.57 -0.54 -10.51
N VAL A 82 38.60 -0.71 -11.83
CA VAL A 82 39.82 -1.00 -12.63
C VAL A 82 39.87 0.02 -13.76
N ASN A 83 40.95 0.79 -13.85
CA ASN A 83 41.14 1.93 -14.76
C ASN A 83 39.96 2.92 -14.72
N GLY A 84 39.44 3.18 -13.51
CA GLY A 84 38.26 4.01 -13.29
C GLY A 84 36.92 3.41 -13.77
N GLN A 85 36.90 2.18 -14.30
CA GLN A 85 35.68 1.49 -14.72
C GLN A 85 35.20 0.49 -13.66
N ARG A 86 33.89 0.31 -13.54
CA ARG A 86 33.30 -0.64 -12.56
C ARG A 86 33.44 -2.07 -13.08
N GLN A 87 34.15 -2.90 -12.32
CA GLN A 87 34.44 -4.27 -12.73
C GLN A 87 33.68 -5.31 -11.89
N GLU A 88 33.47 -5.07 -10.59
CA GLU A 88 32.82 -6.01 -9.67
C GLU A 88 32.10 -5.27 -8.53
N PHE A 89 31.16 -5.94 -7.85
CA PHE A 89 30.44 -5.40 -6.70
C PHE A 89 30.18 -6.44 -5.60
N ASP A 90 30.11 -5.98 -4.34
CA ASP A 90 29.51 -6.75 -3.24
C ASP A 90 28.19 -6.12 -2.78
N ASP A 91 27.35 -6.93 -2.16
CA ASP A 91 26.04 -6.54 -1.64
C ASP A 91 26.12 -6.02 -0.20
N ASN A 92 24.95 -5.72 0.38
CA ASN A 92 24.84 -5.31 1.78
C ASN A 92 25.33 -6.38 2.78
N GLY A 93 25.44 -7.65 2.36
CA GLY A 93 25.93 -8.73 3.21
C GLY A 93 27.33 -8.43 3.72
N PHE A 94 28.20 -7.86 2.89
CA PHE A 94 29.55 -7.46 3.28
C PHE A 94 29.57 -6.48 4.46
N ILE A 95 28.71 -5.47 4.43
CA ILE A 95 28.64 -4.44 5.49
C ILE A 95 28.11 -5.04 6.80
N VAL A 96 27.05 -5.85 6.71
CA VAL A 96 26.37 -6.36 7.90
C VAL A 96 27.09 -7.55 8.53
N GLN A 97 27.56 -8.49 7.70
CA GLN A 97 28.15 -9.76 8.16
C GLN A 97 29.65 -9.66 8.35
N ASP A 98 30.39 -9.05 7.40
CA ASP A 98 31.85 -9.02 7.45
C ASP A 98 32.39 -7.83 8.25
N LEU A 99 31.83 -6.63 8.05
CA LEU A 99 32.22 -5.44 8.83
C LEU A 99 31.50 -5.34 10.19
N GLY A 100 30.25 -5.83 10.28
CA GLY A 100 29.47 -5.81 11.52
C GLY A 100 28.63 -4.56 11.74
N PHE A 101 28.58 -3.64 10.77
CA PHE A 101 27.81 -2.40 10.84
C PHE A 101 26.37 -2.63 10.36
N ARG A 102 25.44 -2.79 11.30
CA ARG A 102 24.03 -3.12 11.03
C ARG A 102 23.22 -1.90 10.63
N TYR A 103 23.52 -0.74 11.20
CA TYR A 103 22.74 0.48 11.03
C TYR A 103 23.25 1.35 9.86
N LEU A 104 24.53 1.25 9.51
CA LEU A 104 25.13 1.94 8.36
C LEU A 104 24.82 1.31 6.99
N ARG A 105 24.25 0.10 6.92
CA ARG A 105 23.97 -0.62 5.66
C ARG A 105 23.23 0.21 4.59
N ALA A 106 22.32 1.09 5.02
CA ALA A 106 21.48 1.85 4.10
C ALA A 106 22.10 3.19 3.64
N ARG A 107 23.25 3.57 4.21
CA ARG A 107 23.87 4.90 4.04
C ARG A 107 25.35 4.84 3.69
N MET A 108 25.98 3.68 3.77
CA MET A 108 27.39 3.50 3.48
C MET A 108 27.62 2.90 2.08
N MET A 109 28.58 3.48 1.36
CA MET A 109 29.13 2.96 0.10
C MET A 109 30.65 2.90 0.21
N ILE A 110 31.24 1.81 -0.29
CA ILE A 110 32.69 1.60 -0.29
C ILE A 110 33.14 1.47 -1.75
N MET A 111 34.06 2.33 -2.17
CA MET A 111 34.69 2.27 -3.49
C MET A 111 36.15 1.84 -3.34
N ILE A 112 36.56 0.83 -4.09
CA ILE A 112 37.90 0.24 -3.99
C ILE A 112 38.54 0.33 -5.36
N ASP A 113 39.59 1.13 -5.45
CA ASP A 113 40.44 1.23 -6.62
C ASP A 113 41.57 0.21 -6.51
N VAL A 114 41.65 -0.69 -7.49
CA VAL A 114 42.65 -1.76 -7.54
C VAL A 114 43.77 -1.50 -8.56
N ASP A 115 43.85 -0.30 -9.13
CA ASP A 115 44.86 0.06 -10.13
C ASP A 115 46.29 0.06 -9.58
N GLY A 116 46.44 0.19 -8.25
CA GLY A 116 47.74 0.12 -7.57
C GLY A 116 48.25 -1.30 -7.29
N LEU A 117 47.52 -2.34 -7.69
CA LEU A 117 47.97 -3.74 -7.53
C LEU A 117 49.12 -4.06 -8.50
N ALA A 118 50.00 -4.97 -8.08
CA ALA A 118 51.04 -5.48 -8.96
C ALA A 118 50.42 -6.11 -10.22
N PRO A 119 51.04 -5.98 -11.42
CA PRO A 119 50.46 -6.51 -12.67
C PRO A 119 50.15 -8.01 -12.62
N GLU A 120 50.94 -8.78 -11.88
CA GLU A 120 50.72 -10.21 -11.65
C GLU A 120 49.48 -10.48 -10.78
N ALA A 121 49.26 -9.68 -9.74
CA ALA A 121 48.09 -9.76 -8.86
C ALA A 121 46.81 -9.32 -9.59
N LEU A 122 46.88 -8.25 -10.38
CA LEU A 122 45.78 -7.79 -11.23
C LEU A 122 45.44 -8.85 -12.30
N GLY A 123 46.46 -9.47 -12.90
CA GLY A 123 46.30 -10.58 -13.83
C GLY A 123 45.55 -11.77 -13.22
N LYS A 124 45.90 -12.19 -12.00
CA LYS A 124 45.21 -13.26 -11.26
C LYS A 124 43.78 -12.87 -10.84
N LEU A 125 43.56 -11.61 -10.47
CA LEU A 125 42.22 -11.09 -10.12
C LEU A 125 41.28 -11.08 -11.34
N MET A 126 41.84 -10.84 -12.54
CA MET A 126 41.12 -10.80 -13.82
C MET A 126 41.11 -12.13 -14.58
N GLN A 127 41.68 -13.20 -14.01
CA GLN A 127 41.77 -14.53 -14.62
C GLN A 127 40.40 -15.23 -14.59
N GLY A 128 39.47 -14.77 -15.43
CA GLY A 128 38.08 -15.25 -15.47
C GLY A 128 37.25 -14.57 -16.55
N SER A 129 35.92 -14.63 -16.42
CA SER A 129 35.02 -13.92 -17.35
C SER A 129 35.29 -12.41 -17.30
N ARG A 130 35.17 -11.69 -18.43
CA ARG A 130 35.29 -10.22 -18.48
C ARG A 130 34.22 -9.48 -17.63
N GLN A 131 33.31 -10.20 -16.98
CA GLN A 131 32.17 -9.68 -16.24
C GLN A 131 32.33 -9.70 -14.71
N GLY A 132 33.47 -10.14 -14.16
CA GLY A 132 33.70 -10.15 -12.71
C GLY A 132 35.09 -10.61 -12.28
N PHE A 133 35.39 -10.49 -10.99
CA PHE A 133 36.67 -10.91 -10.41
C PHE A 133 36.71 -12.41 -10.14
N TYR A 134 37.88 -13.02 -10.35
CA TYR A 134 38.12 -14.40 -9.97
C TYR A 134 38.20 -14.52 -8.44
N ARG A 135 37.41 -15.44 -7.87
CA ARG A 135 37.44 -15.77 -6.44
C ARG A 135 38.62 -16.69 -6.15
N GLY A 136 39.79 -16.10 -5.90
CA GLY A 136 41.01 -16.81 -5.49
C GLY A 136 41.76 -16.06 -4.39
N ALA A 137 42.98 -16.51 -4.09
CA ALA A 137 43.78 -16.00 -2.97
C ALA A 137 43.96 -14.47 -2.96
N VAL A 138 44.09 -13.83 -4.13
CA VAL A 138 44.22 -12.36 -4.26
C VAL A 138 42.95 -11.64 -3.83
N ARG A 139 41.77 -12.14 -4.21
CA ARG A 139 40.48 -11.56 -3.83
C ARG A 139 40.22 -11.71 -2.33
N GLU A 140 40.59 -12.84 -1.75
CA GLU A 140 40.47 -13.07 -0.30
C GLU A 140 41.43 -12.20 0.50
N ALA A 141 42.68 -12.04 0.05
CA ALA A 141 43.65 -11.14 0.65
C ALA A 141 43.16 -9.68 0.60
N LEU A 142 42.58 -9.27 -0.53
CA LEU A 142 41.96 -7.96 -0.71
C LEU A 142 40.82 -7.75 0.29
N THR A 143 39.87 -8.70 0.36
CA THR A 143 38.75 -8.67 1.31
C THR A 143 39.23 -8.57 2.75
N ARG A 144 40.19 -9.41 3.15
CA ARG A 144 40.74 -9.43 4.51
C ARG A 144 41.40 -8.10 4.87
N ARG A 145 42.11 -7.48 3.92
CA ARG A 145 42.71 -6.16 4.12
C ARG A 145 41.66 -5.08 4.27
N ILE A 146 40.61 -5.08 3.45
CA ILE A 146 39.50 -4.12 3.55
C ILE A 146 38.80 -4.23 4.91
N ILE A 147 38.48 -5.46 5.35
CA ILE A 147 37.86 -5.70 6.64
C ILE A 147 38.76 -5.20 7.78
N ALA A 148 40.06 -5.52 7.74
CA ALA A 148 41.00 -5.08 8.78
C ALA A 148 41.09 -3.55 8.88
N THR A 149 41.08 -2.84 7.74
CA THR A 149 41.13 -1.37 7.70
C THR A 149 39.83 -0.75 8.17
N LEU A 150 38.68 -1.18 7.64
CA LEU A 150 37.38 -0.52 7.89
C LEU A 150 36.75 -0.90 9.22
N LYS A 151 37.04 -2.10 9.75
CA LYS A 151 36.54 -2.54 11.05
C LYS A 151 37.24 -1.85 12.22
N SER A 152 38.45 -1.35 12.01
CA SER A 152 39.25 -0.66 13.04
C SER A 152 39.18 0.86 12.91
N ASP A 153 38.27 1.38 12.07
CA ASP A 153 38.13 2.81 11.81
C ASP A 153 37.25 3.45 12.89
N PRO A 154 37.78 4.39 13.70
CA PRO A 154 37.05 4.98 14.81
C PRO A 154 35.88 5.87 14.36
N ASP A 155 35.93 6.43 13.15
CA ASP A 155 34.85 7.28 12.65
C ASP A 155 33.63 6.47 12.24
N LEU A 156 33.85 5.27 11.67
CA LEU A 156 32.77 4.34 11.34
C LEU A 156 32.10 3.76 12.59
N GLU A 157 32.87 3.46 13.63
CA GLU A 157 32.30 3.02 14.92
C GLU A 157 31.44 4.12 15.56
N ARG A 158 31.91 5.37 15.54
CA ARG A 158 31.14 6.52 16.04
C ARG A 158 29.83 6.71 15.28
N LEU A 159 29.86 6.58 13.96
CA LEU A 159 28.68 6.73 13.10
C LEU A 159 27.67 5.58 13.26
N GLU A 160 28.13 4.36 13.51
CA GLU A 160 27.25 3.22 13.82
C GLU A 160 26.53 3.43 15.16
N GLN A 161 27.24 3.91 16.20
CA GLN A 161 26.64 4.21 17.49
C GLN A 161 25.60 5.34 17.39
N GLU A 162 25.92 6.42 16.67
CA GLU A 162 24.99 7.53 16.41
C GLU A 162 23.73 7.04 15.65
N ALA A 163 23.90 6.12 14.70
CA ALA A 163 22.79 5.52 13.96
C ALA A 163 21.95 4.58 14.84
N GLU A 164 22.56 3.83 15.75
CA GLU A 164 21.87 2.99 16.73
C GLU A 164 21.03 3.82 17.69
N GLU A 165 21.59 4.90 18.24
CA GLU A 165 20.89 5.83 19.13
C GLU A 165 19.69 6.47 18.42
N ALA A 166 19.86 6.96 17.19
CA ALA A 166 18.76 7.51 16.39
C ALA A 166 17.66 6.48 16.07
N VAL A 167 18.01 5.22 15.84
CA VAL A 167 17.03 4.14 15.63
C VAL A 167 16.33 3.76 16.93
N SER A 168 17.03 3.81 18.06
CA SER A 168 16.46 3.62 19.40
C SER A 168 15.46 4.72 19.76
N GLU A 169 15.77 5.98 19.43
CA GLU A 169 14.82 7.10 19.55
C GLU A 169 13.61 6.94 18.62
N LEU A 170 13.81 6.40 17.42
CA LEU A 170 12.73 6.05 16.49
C LEU A 170 11.91 4.84 16.93
N SER A 171 12.37 4.02 17.89
CA SER A 171 11.58 2.94 18.50
C SER A 171 10.41 3.45 19.34
N ALA A 172 10.33 4.77 19.59
CA ALA A 172 9.07 5.45 19.90
C ALA A 172 7.95 5.19 18.85
N GLY A 173 8.29 4.64 17.68
CA GLY A 173 7.36 4.02 16.73
C GLY A 173 6.54 2.84 17.28
N ASP A 174 6.84 2.35 18.48
CA ASP A 174 5.96 1.48 19.27
C ASP A 174 4.63 2.19 19.61
N GLU A 175 4.57 3.51 19.51
CA GLU A 175 3.33 4.29 19.60
C GLU A 175 2.38 4.03 18.43
N LYS A 176 2.88 3.63 17.26
CA LYS A 176 2.04 3.23 16.11
C LYS A 176 1.48 1.82 16.29
N VAL A 177 2.27 0.93 16.89
CA VAL A 177 1.84 -0.43 17.31
C VAL A 177 0.83 -0.32 18.45
N LYS A 178 1.08 0.57 19.42
CA LYS A 178 0.16 0.94 20.50
C LYS A 178 -1.12 1.59 19.96
N GLN A 179 -1.05 2.48 18.97
CA GLN A 179 -2.23 3.06 18.32
C GLN A 179 -3.05 2.02 17.55
N THR A 180 -2.40 1.04 16.91
CA THR A 180 -3.11 -0.06 16.26
C THR A 180 -3.70 -1.04 17.27
N LEU A 181 -3.01 -1.32 18.38
CA LEU A 181 -3.56 -2.05 19.53
C LEU A 181 -4.74 -1.31 20.15
N ASP A 182 -4.63 0.00 20.36
CA ASP A 182 -5.67 0.86 20.92
C ASP A 182 -6.90 0.92 20.00
N GLN A 183 -6.70 1.00 18.68
CA GLN A 183 -7.81 0.91 17.70
C GLN A 183 -8.48 -0.47 17.68
N LEU A 184 -7.70 -1.55 17.87
CA LEU A 184 -8.21 -2.92 17.95
C LEU A 184 -9.01 -3.13 19.25
N ILE A 185 -8.55 -2.53 20.34
CA ILE A 185 -9.20 -2.54 21.66
C ILE A 185 -10.49 -1.71 21.61
N ASP A 186 -10.47 -0.46 21.14
CA ASP A 186 -11.65 0.40 21.04
C ASP A 186 -12.75 -0.23 20.15
N ALA A 187 -12.37 -0.81 19.00
CA ALA A 187 -13.32 -1.49 18.10
C ALA A 187 -13.91 -2.78 18.70
N HIS A 188 -13.23 -3.40 19.67
CA HIS A 188 -13.71 -4.58 20.39
C HIS A 188 -14.74 -4.21 21.48
N HIS A 189 -14.62 -3.02 22.09
CA HIS A 189 -15.43 -2.58 23.23
C HIS A 189 -16.65 -1.73 22.88
N ASP A 190 -16.64 -0.97 21.76
CA ASP A 190 -17.82 -0.21 21.29
C ASP A 190 -19.06 -1.08 21.07
N LYS A 191 -18.88 -2.40 20.85
CA LYS A 191 -19.97 -3.38 20.66
C LYS A 191 -20.38 -4.13 21.93
N GLY A 192 -19.67 -3.94 23.04
CA GLY A 192 -20.00 -4.51 24.35
C GLY A 192 -21.02 -3.67 25.13
N HIS A 193 -21.15 -2.38 24.82
CA HIS A 193 -22.04 -1.44 25.52
C HIS A 193 -23.48 -1.39 24.98
N SER A 194 -23.75 -1.96 23.80
CA SER A 194 -25.08 -1.93 23.18
C SER A 194 -25.90 -3.18 23.52
N PHE A 195 -26.75 -3.10 24.54
CA PHE A 195 -27.77 -4.10 24.82
C PHE A 195 -28.97 -3.88 23.89
N VAL A 196 -29.18 -4.81 22.95
CA VAL A 196 -30.47 -5.07 22.32
C VAL A 196 -30.78 -6.52 22.62
N ASP A 197 -31.83 -6.77 23.40
CA ASP A 197 -32.39 -8.10 23.65
C ASP A 197 -32.68 -8.79 22.31
N GLY A 198 -31.85 -9.78 21.99
CA GLY A 198 -31.93 -10.56 20.77
C GLY A 198 -31.45 -11.97 21.04
N ILE A 199 -32.41 -12.89 20.98
CA ILE A 199 -32.31 -14.33 21.24
C ILE A 199 -31.13 -14.97 20.49
N GLY A 200 -30.42 -15.86 21.20
CA GLY A 200 -29.08 -16.33 20.88
C GLY A 200 -28.93 -17.24 19.67
N SER A 201 -27.66 -17.50 19.32
CA SER A 201 -27.26 -18.62 18.48
C SER A 201 -26.25 -19.46 19.25
N ALA A 202 -26.63 -20.72 19.47
CA ALA A 202 -25.85 -21.74 20.16
C ALA A 202 -24.52 -22.01 19.45
N GLY A 203 -23.47 -22.22 20.25
CA GLY A 203 -22.11 -22.48 19.79
C GLY A 203 -21.91 -23.91 19.30
N ASP A 204 -21.09 -24.05 18.27
CA ASP A 204 -20.53 -25.33 17.83
C ASP A 204 -19.24 -25.61 18.62
N VAL A 205 -19.18 -26.80 19.19
CA VAL A 205 -18.18 -27.25 20.16
C VAL A 205 -17.20 -28.13 19.40
N HIS A 206 -16.09 -27.55 18.93
CA HIS A 206 -14.77 -28.17 18.67
C HIS A 206 -13.97 -27.37 17.63
N SER A 207 -13.40 -26.24 18.04
CA SER A 207 -12.14 -25.76 17.47
C SER A 207 -11.53 -24.76 18.45
N GLY A 208 -10.21 -24.79 18.60
CA GLY A 208 -9.46 -24.05 19.60
C GLY A 208 -9.91 -22.59 19.70
N ASP A 209 -10.17 -22.17 20.93
CA ASP A 209 -10.62 -20.84 21.32
C ASP A 209 -9.44 -19.85 21.18
N GLU A 210 -9.01 -19.65 19.92
CA GLU A 210 -8.10 -18.60 19.56
C GLU A 210 -8.90 -17.30 19.52
N LEU A 211 -8.50 -16.40 20.42
CA LEU A 211 -8.67 -14.96 20.46
C LEU A 211 -9.33 -14.38 19.20
N GLY A 212 -10.26 -13.43 19.38
CA GLY A 212 -11.01 -12.71 18.34
C GLY A 212 -10.20 -11.94 17.27
N PHE A 213 -9.00 -12.40 16.93
CA PHE A 213 -8.36 -12.21 15.64
C PHE A 213 -9.28 -12.66 14.52
N LYS A 214 -9.22 -11.91 13.42
CA LYS A 214 -9.84 -12.31 12.14
C LYS A 214 -9.32 -13.70 11.78
N THR A 215 -10.15 -14.73 11.92
CA THR A 215 -9.78 -16.09 11.54
C THR A 215 -9.61 -16.10 10.02
N VAL A 216 -8.34 -16.21 9.59
CA VAL A 216 -8.00 -16.40 8.18
C VAL A 216 -8.31 -17.85 7.86
N ASN A 217 -9.48 -18.08 7.27
CA ASN A 217 -9.84 -19.42 6.84
C ASN A 217 -9.22 -19.64 5.45
N LYS A 218 -8.44 -20.71 5.33
CA LYS A 218 -8.04 -21.27 4.04
C LYS A 218 -9.20 -22.12 3.55
N GLY A 219 -9.92 -21.65 2.53
CA GLY A 219 -11.06 -22.38 2.00
C GLY A 219 -11.43 -21.93 0.59
N GLY A 220 -12.27 -22.71 -0.08
CA GLY A 220 -12.74 -22.36 -1.42
C GLY A 220 -13.63 -21.10 -1.39
N VAL A 221 -13.32 -20.14 -2.24
CA VAL A 221 -14.16 -18.95 -2.54
C VAL A 221 -14.69 -19.08 -3.96
N VAL A 222 -15.95 -18.72 -4.16
CA VAL A 222 -16.55 -18.72 -5.51
C VAL A 222 -16.51 -17.32 -6.10
N THR A 223 -15.96 -17.21 -7.30
CA THR A 223 -15.79 -15.97 -8.06
C THR A 223 -16.14 -16.18 -9.53
N LEU A 224 -16.38 -15.10 -10.27
CA LEU A 224 -16.77 -15.13 -11.68
C LEU A 224 -15.52 -15.10 -12.57
N LEU A 225 -15.07 -16.27 -13.03
CA LEU A 225 -13.81 -16.46 -13.76
C LEU A 225 -14.00 -17.26 -15.06
N PRO A 226 -13.02 -17.20 -15.99
CA PRO A 226 -13.00 -18.08 -17.16
C PRO A 226 -12.98 -19.57 -16.79
N PRO A 227 -13.50 -20.45 -17.65
CA PRO A 227 -13.59 -21.89 -17.38
C PRO A 227 -12.22 -22.59 -17.27
N SER A 228 -11.13 -21.91 -17.65
CA SER A 228 -9.75 -22.39 -17.50
C SER A 228 -9.20 -22.28 -16.06
N VAL A 229 -9.89 -21.59 -15.14
CA VAL A 229 -9.40 -21.32 -13.78
C VAL A 229 -10.35 -21.88 -12.73
N GLY A 230 -9.83 -22.63 -11.76
CA GLY A 230 -10.61 -23.20 -10.64
C GLY A 230 -11.51 -24.37 -11.02
N VAL A 231 -12.40 -24.78 -10.12
CA VAL A 231 -13.42 -25.84 -10.33
C VAL A 231 -14.78 -25.19 -10.60
N GLY A 232 -15.64 -25.81 -11.42
CA GLY A 232 -17.01 -25.29 -11.62
C GLY A 232 -17.77 -25.21 -10.29
N ALA A 233 -18.51 -24.12 -10.10
CA ALA A 233 -19.29 -23.87 -8.89
C ALA A 233 -20.70 -23.37 -9.22
N ASP A 234 -21.54 -23.28 -8.20
CA ASP A 234 -22.92 -22.82 -8.33
C ASP A 234 -23.08 -21.32 -8.09
N TYR A 235 -24.15 -20.75 -8.65
CA TYR A 235 -24.62 -19.42 -8.32
C TYR A 235 -25.04 -19.33 -6.84
N PRO A 236 -25.04 -18.13 -6.23
CA PRO A 236 -24.83 -16.80 -6.81
C PRO A 236 -23.37 -16.37 -6.89
N VAL A 237 -23.09 -15.37 -7.72
CA VAL A 237 -21.78 -14.67 -7.79
C VAL A 237 -21.96 -13.17 -7.57
N LEU A 238 -20.92 -12.50 -7.07
CA LEU A 238 -20.91 -11.06 -6.89
C LEU A 238 -20.47 -10.34 -8.17
N THR A 239 -21.10 -9.22 -8.47
CA THR A 239 -20.77 -8.33 -9.59
C THR A 239 -20.87 -6.87 -9.20
N SER A 240 -20.14 -6.00 -9.89
CA SER A 240 -20.19 -4.55 -9.69
C SER A 240 -20.99 -3.84 -10.77
N GLN A 241 -21.64 -2.74 -10.40
CA GLN A 241 -22.27 -1.78 -11.30
C GLN A 241 -21.69 -0.37 -11.04
N PRO A 242 -21.04 0.26 -12.04
CA PRO A 242 -20.84 -0.22 -13.42
C PRO A 242 -19.90 -1.44 -13.50
N ALA A 243 -20.18 -2.35 -14.44
CA ALA A 243 -19.37 -3.54 -14.67
C ALA A 243 -18.04 -3.15 -15.31
N ALA A 244 -17.02 -2.93 -14.48
CA ALA A 244 -15.70 -2.54 -14.90
C ALA A 244 -14.65 -3.37 -14.15
N SER A 245 -13.67 -3.90 -14.89
CA SER A 245 -12.50 -4.56 -14.31
C SER A 245 -11.60 -3.57 -13.55
N ILE A 246 -11.63 -2.28 -13.93
CA ILE A 246 -10.84 -1.22 -13.31
C ILE A 246 -11.75 -0.02 -13.00
N ILE A 247 -11.85 0.32 -11.73
CA ILE A 247 -12.52 1.54 -11.24
C ILE A 247 -11.50 2.66 -11.25
N ARG A 248 -11.82 3.75 -11.95
CA ARG A 248 -10.99 4.96 -11.95
C ARG A 248 -11.51 5.94 -10.92
N LEU A 249 -10.66 6.36 -9.99
CA LEU A 249 -10.97 7.40 -9.02
C LEU A 249 -10.25 8.69 -9.37
N ARG A 250 -10.87 9.81 -8.98
CA ARG A 250 -10.20 11.11 -8.90
C ARG A 250 -9.87 11.39 -7.44
N PRO A 251 -8.71 12.00 -7.13
CA PRO A 251 -8.37 12.41 -5.78
C PRO A 251 -9.47 13.26 -5.17
N ASN A 252 -9.77 13.02 -3.90
CA ASN A 252 -10.73 13.76 -3.08
C ASN A 252 -12.17 13.80 -3.65
N GLN A 253 -12.50 12.91 -4.58
CA GLN A 253 -13.85 12.78 -5.14
C GLN A 253 -14.38 11.37 -4.85
N PRO A 254 -15.38 11.23 -3.97
CA PRO A 254 -15.96 9.92 -3.67
C PRO A 254 -16.69 9.38 -4.91
N ARG A 255 -16.54 8.08 -5.13
CA ARG A 255 -17.23 7.35 -6.19
C ARG A 255 -18.07 6.24 -5.60
N GLU A 256 -19.34 6.20 -5.98
CA GLU A 256 -20.28 5.17 -5.56
C GLU A 256 -20.31 4.01 -6.57
N ILE A 257 -20.40 2.79 -6.04
CA ILE A 257 -20.45 1.54 -6.80
C ILE A 257 -21.48 0.63 -6.13
N ALA A 258 -22.37 0.05 -6.93
CA ALA A 258 -23.32 -0.94 -6.44
C ALA A 258 -22.76 -2.35 -6.64
N ILE A 259 -22.78 -3.17 -5.58
CA ILE A 259 -22.42 -4.58 -5.59
C ILE A 259 -23.72 -5.38 -5.61
N LYS A 260 -23.88 -6.26 -6.60
CA LYS A 260 -25.09 -7.07 -6.79
C LYS A 260 -24.73 -8.54 -6.89
N SER A 261 -25.69 -9.41 -6.56
CA SER A 261 -25.59 -10.84 -6.85
C SER A 261 -26.14 -11.14 -8.25
N ILE A 262 -25.59 -12.15 -8.90
CA ILE A 262 -26.20 -12.80 -10.05
C ILE A 262 -26.49 -14.24 -9.62
N PRO A 263 -27.74 -14.73 -9.71
CA PRO A 263 -28.96 -13.99 -10.04
C PRO A 263 -29.30 -12.91 -8.99
N SER A 264 -29.98 -11.83 -9.42
CA SER A 264 -30.30 -10.67 -8.57
C SER A 264 -31.16 -11.03 -7.36
N GLY A 265 -32.06 -12.00 -7.48
CA GLY A 265 -32.93 -12.45 -6.39
C GLY A 265 -32.21 -13.05 -5.18
N HIS A 266 -30.92 -13.39 -5.30
CA HIS A 266 -30.17 -14.00 -4.20
C HIS A 266 -29.61 -12.96 -3.21
N TRP A 267 -29.66 -11.66 -3.52
CA TRP A 267 -29.08 -10.63 -2.65
C TRP A 267 -29.76 -10.59 -1.27
N ALA A 268 -31.07 -10.82 -1.22
CA ALA A 268 -31.82 -10.88 0.04
C ALA A 268 -31.29 -11.96 1.00
N ALA A 269 -30.65 -13.02 0.48
CA ALA A 269 -30.07 -14.09 1.27
C ALA A 269 -28.66 -13.76 1.80
N VAL A 270 -28.08 -12.59 1.48
CA VAL A 270 -26.76 -12.19 2.01
C VAL A 270 -26.84 -12.02 3.52
N SER A 271 -26.15 -12.88 4.27
CA SER A 271 -26.09 -12.81 5.74
C SER A 271 -24.95 -11.93 6.24
N GLN A 272 -23.87 -11.85 5.46
CA GLN A 272 -22.67 -11.12 5.83
C GLN A 272 -22.02 -10.53 4.57
N LEU A 273 -21.61 -9.27 4.66
CA LEU A 273 -20.84 -8.56 3.63
C LEU A 273 -19.59 -7.99 4.29
N ILE A 274 -18.42 -8.36 3.77
CA ILE A 274 -17.11 -7.90 4.25
C ILE A 274 -16.42 -7.21 3.08
N VAL A 275 -15.90 -6.01 3.33
CA VAL A 275 -15.14 -5.25 2.35
C VAL A 275 -13.77 -4.95 2.92
N GLU A 276 -12.73 -5.28 2.17
CA GLU A 276 -11.33 -5.07 2.53
C GLU A 276 -10.67 -4.15 1.49
N GLY A 277 -10.18 -3.00 1.95
CA GLY A 277 -9.31 -2.14 1.16
C GLY A 277 -7.88 -2.66 1.12
N ASP A 278 -7.09 -2.15 0.18
CA ASP A 278 -5.66 -2.48 0.07
C ASP A 278 -4.88 -1.86 1.23
N SER A 279 -4.31 -2.69 2.11
CA SER A 279 -3.57 -2.20 3.27
C SER A 279 -2.30 -1.43 2.92
N LYS A 280 -1.84 -1.52 1.66
CA LYS A 280 -0.68 -0.76 1.17
C LYS A 280 -1.01 0.68 0.82
N VAL A 281 -2.30 1.01 0.64
CA VAL A 281 -2.77 2.34 0.21
C VAL A 281 -3.68 2.90 1.28
N LEU A 282 -3.08 3.59 2.26
CA LEU A 282 -3.77 4.11 3.45
C LEU A 282 -4.73 5.26 3.09
N GLU A 283 -4.46 5.93 1.98
CA GLU A 283 -5.23 7.06 1.44
C GLU A 283 -6.58 6.60 0.86
N LEU A 284 -6.72 5.31 0.54
CA LEU A 284 -7.95 4.74 0.00
C LEU A 284 -8.94 4.41 1.13
N ASN A 285 -9.92 5.28 1.29
CA ASN A 285 -11.04 5.07 2.19
C ASN A 285 -12.15 4.29 1.50
N VAL A 286 -12.55 3.19 2.15
CA VAL A 286 -13.59 2.28 1.65
C VAL A 286 -14.71 2.21 2.67
N LYS A 287 -15.86 2.82 2.34
CA LYS A 287 -17.09 2.70 3.13
C LYS A 287 -18.07 1.79 2.41
N HIS A 288 -18.81 0.98 3.16
CA HIS A 288 -19.82 0.11 2.57
C HIS A 288 -21.08 0.07 3.42
N GLU A 289 -22.20 -0.14 2.77
CA GLU A 289 -23.52 -0.27 3.36
C GLU A 289 -24.27 -1.39 2.64
N LYS A 290 -24.96 -2.24 3.40
CA LYS A 290 -25.82 -3.28 2.83
C LYS A 290 -27.24 -2.73 2.71
N LEU A 291 -27.75 -2.61 1.49
CA LEU A 291 -29.15 -2.27 1.21
C LEU A 291 -29.93 -3.56 0.86
N ASP A 292 -31.25 -3.43 0.73
CA ASP A 292 -32.18 -4.55 0.53
C ASP A 292 -31.97 -5.28 -0.80
N ASP A 293 -31.55 -4.57 -1.85
CA ASP A 293 -31.40 -5.08 -3.22
C ASP A 293 -29.94 -5.12 -3.71
N HIS A 294 -29.04 -4.35 -3.08
CA HIS A 294 -27.62 -4.31 -3.42
C HIS A 294 -26.74 -3.83 -2.26
N GLY A 295 -25.42 -3.94 -2.41
CA GLY A 295 -24.43 -3.38 -1.48
C GLY A 295 -23.92 -2.07 -2.04
N LYS A 296 -24.02 -0.97 -1.30
CA LYS A 296 -23.46 0.32 -1.69
C LYS A 296 -22.02 0.40 -1.21
N LEU A 297 -21.09 0.62 -2.13
CA LEU A 297 -19.66 0.82 -1.87
C LEU A 297 -19.28 2.25 -2.25
N ILE A 298 -18.73 3.01 -1.30
CA ILE A 298 -18.22 4.36 -1.51
C ILE A 298 -16.70 4.31 -1.39
N LEU A 299 -16.03 4.56 -2.52
CA LEU A 299 -14.58 4.61 -2.61
C LEU A 299 -14.13 6.06 -2.68
N ASN A 300 -13.21 6.46 -1.82
CA ASN A 300 -12.64 7.80 -1.83
C ASN A 300 -11.13 7.75 -1.60
N PHE A 301 -10.35 8.32 -2.51
CA PHE A 301 -8.90 8.44 -2.35
C PHE A 301 -8.58 9.83 -1.81
N ASN A 302 -8.21 9.92 -0.54
CA ASN A 302 -7.88 11.19 0.12
C ASN A 302 -6.41 11.52 -0.16
N ALA A 303 -6.17 12.37 -1.16
CA ALA A 303 -4.84 12.90 -1.43
C ALA A 303 -4.69 14.23 -0.69
N ASP A 304 -3.84 14.25 0.34
CA ASP A 304 -3.45 15.48 1.02
C ASP A 304 -2.73 16.42 0.05
N GLN A 305 -2.69 17.73 0.37
CA GLN A 305 -2.03 18.74 -0.48
C GLN A 305 -0.54 18.46 -0.72
N ASN A 306 0.08 17.66 0.15
CA ASN A 306 1.48 17.25 0.07
C ASN A 306 1.68 15.82 -0.47
N PHE A 307 0.64 15.20 -1.05
CA PHE A 307 0.76 13.88 -1.65
C PHE A 307 1.73 13.91 -2.83
N ASP A 308 2.61 12.93 -2.92
CA ASP A 308 3.65 12.91 -3.94
C ASP A 308 3.06 12.74 -5.34
N ALA A 309 3.37 13.65 -6.26
CA ALA A 309 2.91 13.54 -7.63
C ALA A 309 3.49 12.29 -8.34
N ASP A 310 4.68 11.84 -7.91
CA ASP A 310 5.38 10.70 -8.49
C ASP A 310 4.81 9.34 -8.03
N GLU A 311 4.02 9.32 -6.94
CA GLU A 311 3.31 8.11 -6.50
C GLU A 311 2.10 7.80 -7.39
N PHE A 312 1.71 8.71 -8.28
CA PHE A 312 0.69 8.44 -9.28
C PHE A 312 1.23 7.68 -10.51
N PRO A 313 0.42 6.79 -11.11
CA PRO A 313 -0.94 6.43 -10.72
C PRO A 313 -0.96 5.40 -9.60
N VAL A 314 -1.75 5.66 -8.55
CA VAL A 314 -1.90 4.74 -7.43
C VAL A 314 -2.80 3.58 -7.86
N ARG A 315 -2.32 2.35 -7.62
CA ARG A 315 -3.05 1.11 -7.88
C ARG A 315 -3.37 0.43 -6.56
N ALA A 316 -4.64 0.12 -6.35
CA ALA A 316 -5.12 -0.57 -5.16
C ALA A 316 -6.09 -1.68 -5.55
N THR A 317 -6.25 -2.68 -4.69
CA THR A 317 -7.25 -3.74 -4.87
C THR A 317 -8.25 -3.72 -3.72
N VAL A 318 -9.54 -3.68 -4.03
CA VAL A 318 -10.62 -3.81 -3.04
C VAL A 318 -11.23 -5.20 -3.18
N LYS A 319 -11.22 -5.96 -2.09
CA LYS A 319 -11.78 -7.31 -2.01
C LYS A 319 -13.12 -7.28 -1.29
N ILE A 320 -14.14 -7.85 -1.90
CA ILE A 320 -15.49 -7.92 -1.34
C ILE A 320 -15.86 -9.39 -1.20
N THR A 321 -16.22 -9.79 0.00
CA THR A 321 -16.62 -11.17 0.32
C THR A 321 -18.03 -11.15 0.90
N ALA A 322 -18.94 -11.92 0.33
CA ALA A 322 -20.30 -12.09 0.83
C ALA A 322 -20.58 -13.54 1.18
N ARG A 323 -21.32 -13.76 2.27
CA ARG A 323 -21.91 -15.07 2.62
C ARG A 323 -23.40 -15.02 2.41
N PHE A 324 -23.94 -16.11 1.87
CA PHE A 324 -25.36 -16.27 1.61
C PHE A 324 -25.91 -17.36 2.54
N ASN A 325 -27.08 -17.13 3.10
CA ASN A 325 -27.78 -18.13 3.90
C ASN A 325 -28.05 -19.37 3.05
N GLY A 326 -27.70 -20.54 3.59
CA GLY A 326 -27.86 -21.83 2.91
C GLY A 326 -26.75 -22.19 1.91
N ILE A 327 -25.71 -21.36 1.76
CA ILE A 327 -24.57 -21.63 0.88
C ILE A 327 -23.29 -21.69 1.70
N VAL A 328 -22.57 -22.80 1.57
CA VAL A 328 -21.37 -23.09 2.38
C VAL A 328 -20.21 -22.19 1.97
N GLU A 329 -19.93 -22.07 0.67
CA GLU A 329 -18.76 -21.33 0.21
C GLU A 329 -19.07 -19.82 0.05
N PRO A 330 -18.23 -18.93 0.59
CA PRO A 330 -18.38 -17.50 0.38
C PRO A 330 -18.17 -17.10 -1.07
N ARG A 331 -18.81 -16.00 -1.47
CA ARG A 331 -18.67 -15.41 -2.81
C ARG A 331 -17.76 -14.20 -2.75
N ARG A 332 -16.79 -14.10 -3.67
CA ARG A 332 -15.79 -13.03 -3.68
C ARG A 332 -15.79 -12.26 -4.98
N LEU A 333 -15.59 -10.96 -4.88
CA LEU A 333 -15.38 -10.03 -5.98
C LEU A 333 -14.13 -9.19 -5.70
N GLU A 334 -13.24 -9.12 -6.67
CA GLU A 334 -12.06 -8.25 -6.61
C GLU A 334 -12.21 -7.10 -7.58
N LEU A 335 -11.96 -5.89 -7.09
CA LEU A 335 -12.06 -4.67 -7.86
C LEU A 335 -10.71 -3.97 -7.87
N SER A 336 -10.14 -3.80 -9.06
CA SER A 336 -8.93 -2.99 -9.23
C SER A 336 -9.29 -1.51 -9.25
N VAL A 337 -8.66 -0.72 -8.39
CA VAL A 337 -8.85 0.72 -8.26
C VAL A 337 -7.60 1.42 -8.80
N LEU A 338 -7.80 2.39 -9.69
CA LEU A 338 -6.74 3.20 -10.28
C LEU A 338 -7.03 4.68 -10.03
N THR A 339 -6.18 5.33 -9.27
CA THR A 339 -6.24 6.77 -9.05
C THR A 339 -5.20 7.48 -9.91
N ARG A 340 -5.62 8.56 -10.57
CA ARG A 340 -4.74 9.43 -11.38
C ARG A 340 -4.76 10.84 -10.80
N PRO A 341 -3.70 11.63 -10.99
CA PRO A 341 -3.67 12.99 -10.46
C PRO A 341 -4.82 13.78 -11.09
N ASP A 342 -5.45 14.64 -10.29
CA ASP A 342 -6.45 15.56 -10.80
C ASP A 342 -5.71 16.68 -11.52
N VAL A 343 -5.39 16.45 -12.78
CA VAL A 343 -4.85 17.50 -13.64
C VAL A 343 -6.06 18.27 -14.17
N PRO A 344 -6.34 19.50 -13.68
CA PRO A 344 -7.44 20.28 -14.20
C PRO A 344 -7.22 20.43 -15.70
N SER A 345 -8.20 20.01 -16.51
CA SER A 345 -8.11 20.20 -17.95
C SER A 345 -8.15 21.70 -18.20
N VAL A 346 -7.03 22.29 -18.61
CA VAL A 346 -7.01 23.69 -19.03
C VAL A 346 -7.99 23.87 -20.17
N ASP A 347 -9.02 24.68 -19.93
CA ASP A 347 -10.00 25.00 -20.96
C ASP A 347 -9.28 25.63 -22.16
N PRO A 348 -9.54 25.14 -23.38
CA PRO A 348 -8.92 25.72 -24.55
C PRO A 348 -9.33 27.18 -24.71
N LYS A 349 -8.33 28.06 -24.87
CA LYS A 349 -8.58 29.43 -25.32
C LYS A 349 -9.01 29.40 -26.79
N LEU A 350 -10.30 29.54 -27.05
CA LEU A 350 -10.86 29.60 -28.39
C LEU A 350 -10.89 31.04 -28.91
N VAL A 351 -10.51 31.21 -30.17
CA VAL A 351 -10.38 32.52 -30.84
C VAL A 351 -11.46 32.73 -31.89
N GLU A 352 -11.80 33.99 -32.16
CA GLU A 352 -12.76 34.37 -33.23
C GLU A 352 -12.17 34.20 -34.63
N ASP A 353 -10.84 34.18 -34.75
CA ASP A 353 -10.11 34.00 -36.01
C ASP A 353 -9.17 32.78 -35.88
N PRO A 354 -9.63 31.57 -36.26
CA PRO A 354 -8.87 30.35 -36.06
C PRO A 354 -7.60 30.32 -36.91
N VAL A 355 -6.57 29.72 -36.34
CA VAL A 355 -5.24 29.59 -36.97
C VAL A 355 -4.78 28.15 -37.04
N LYS A 356 -5.41 27.25 -36.26
CA LYS A 356 -4.96 25.87 -36.12
C LYS A 356 -6.12 24.90 -36.29
N LEU A 357 -5.90 23.93 -37.18
CA LEU A 357 -6.71 22.73 -37.31
C LEU A 357 -5.76 21.54 -37.25
N LYS A 358 -6.05 20.55 -36.40
CA LYS A 358 -5.21 19.35 -36.28
C LYS A 358 -6.00 18.09 -35.99
N VAL A 359 -5.46 16.97 -36.44
CA VAL A 359 -5.94 15.63 -36.07
C VAL A 359 -5.34 15.24 -34.72
N THR A 360 -6.18 14.73 -33.83
CA THR A 360 -5.79 14.28 -32.47
C THR A 360 -5.96 12.78 -32.26
N SER A 361 -6.63 12.08 -33.19
CA SER A 361 -6.62 10.61 -33.21
C SER A 361 -5.20 10.08 -33.40
N ARG A 362 -4.95 8.88 -32.85
CA ARG A 362 -3.71 8.14 -33.13
C ARG A 362 -3.65 7.83 -34.62
N GLN A 363 -2.49 8.09 -35.22
CA GLN A 363 -2.23 7.82 -36.62
C GLN A 363 -1.27 6.62 -36.74
N PRO A 364 -1.46 5.74 -37.74
CA PRO A 364 -2.55 5.75 -38.72
C PRO A 364 -3.89 5.38 -38.08
N VAL A 365 -4.98 5.98 -38.57
CA VAL A 365 -6.34 5.68 -38.12
C VAL A 365 -6.77 4.34 -38.70
N ASN A 366 -7.26 3.42 -37.87
CA ASN A 366 -7.72 2.12 -38.37
C ASN A 366 -9.21 2.22 -38.75
N ILE A 367 -9.52 2.13 -40.04
CA ILE A 367 -10.88 2.05 -40.56
C ILE A 367 -11.24 0.57 -40.73
N ARG A 368 -12.34 0.13 -40.12
CA ARG A 368 -12.74 -1.28 -40.10
C ARG A 368 -13.80 -1.55 -41.17
N LEU A 369 -13.58 -2.56 -42.00
CA LEU A 369 -14.58 -3.00 -42.97
C LEU A 369 -15.73 -3.73 -42.25
N GLY A 370 -16.98 -3.38 -42.60
CA GLY A 370 -18.18 -4.00 -42.03
C GLY A 370 -18.57 -3.56 -40.61
N ASP A 371 -17.82 -2.64 -40.01
CA ASP A 371 -18.15 -2.01 -38.72
C ASP A 371 -18.86 -0.65 -38.95
N THR A 372 -19.31 -0.03 -37.87
CA THR A 372 -19.85 1.34 -37.84
C THR A 372 -18.82 2.40 -38.23
N ASP A 373 -19.29 3.64 -38.45
CA ASP A 373 -18.46 4.78 -38.84
C ASP A 373 -17.23 4.96 -37.93
N THR A 374 -16.07 5.18 -38.55
CA THR A 374 -14.83 5.40 -37.81
C THR A 374 -14.73 6.86 -37.36
N HIS A 375 -14.64 7.09 -36.05
CA HIS A 375 -14.50 8.43 -35.48
C HIS A 375 -13.05 8.93 -35.50
N VAL A 376 -12.78 9.96 -36.30
CA VAL A 376 -11.51 10.68 -36.34
C VAL A 376 -11.62 11.96 -35.51
N LYS A 377 -10.90 12.02 -34.39
CA LYS A 377 -10.92 13.16 -33.47
C LYS A 377 -10.10 14.30 -34.02
N LEU A 378 -10.73 15.46 -34.20
CA LEU A 378 -10.15 16.70 -34.69
C LEU A 378 -10.19 17.76 -33.58
N ARG A 379 -9.25 18.69 -33.65
CA ARG A 379 -9.21 19.86 -32.77
C ARG A 379 -8.90 21.09 -33.58
N TRP A 380 -9.70 22.13 -33.38
CA TRP A 380 -9.43 23.47 -33.89
C TRP A 380 -9.34 24.48 -32.73
N ASP A 381 -8.81 25.66 -33.00
CA ASP A 381 -8.74 26.75 -32.01
C ASP A 381 -9.83 27.82 -32.21
N GLY A 382 -10.73 27.63 -33.16
CA GLY A 382 -11.87 28.52 -33.40
C GLY A 382 -12.97 28.35 -32.34
N LYS A 383 -13.74 29.42 -32.10
CA LYS A 383 -14.98 29.32 -31.32
C LYS A 383 -16.00 28.45 -32.05
N ASP A 384 -16.67 27.57 -31.30
CA ASP A 384 -17.61 26.58 -31.85
C ASP A 384 -18.73 27.20 -32.71
N LYS A 385 -19.24 28.37 -32.31
CA LYS A 385 -20.23 29.16 -33.06
C LYS A 385 -19.80 29.50 -34.50
N LEU A 386 -18.50 29.53 -34.80
CA LEU A 386 -18.02 29.85 -36.15
C LEU A 386 -18.40 28.79 -37.19
N VAL A 387 -18.72 27.57 -36.76
CA VAL A 387 -19.19 26.46 -37.62
C VAL A 387 -20.64 26.08 -37.33
N THR A 388 -21.17 26.37 -36.13
CA THR A 388 -22.49 25.90 -35.67
C THR A 388 -23.61 26.96 -35.69
N ASP A 389 -23.29 28.25 -35.83
CA ASP A 389 -24.32 29.29 -35.98
C ASP A 389 -25.14 29.08 -37.27
N ASP A 390 -26.35 29.67 -37.30
CA ASP A 390 -27.24 29.66 -38.47
C ASP A 390 -26.59 30.25 -39.73
N ASP A 391 -25.64 31.18 -39.57
CA ASP A 391 -24.77 31.72 -40.62
C ASP A 391 -23.29 31.41 -40.32
N PRO A 392 -22.82 30.17 -40.58
CA PRO A 392 -21.50 29.73 -40.18
C PRO A 392 -20.43 30.39 -41.04
N LYS A 393 -19.55 31.18 -40.40
CA LYS A 393 -18.44 31.88 -41.05
C LYS A 393 -17.37 30.92 -41.59
N TRP A 394 -17.30 29.72 -41.02
CA TRP A 394 -16.36 28.68 -41.40
C TRP A 394 -17.11 27.41 -41.79
N ARG A 395 -16.64 26.74 -42.85
CA ARG A 395 -17.17 25.44 -43.30
C ARG A 395 -16.09 24.38 -43.27
N LEU A 396 -16.42 23.22 -42.71
CA LEU A 396 -15.55 22.05 -42.67
C LEU A 396 -15.86 21.14 -43.85
N SER A 397 -14.81 20.62 -44.48
CA SER A 397 -14.90 19.64 -45.56
C SER A 397 -13.77 18.63 -45.43
N ALA A 398 -14.01 17.38 -45.82
CA ALA A 398 -12.99 16.35 -45.90
C ALA A 398 -13.03 15.71 -47.29
N LYS A 399 -11.86 15.28 -47.77
CA LYS A 399 -11.73 14.51 -49.01
C LYS A 399 -10.65 13.45 -48.87
N LEU A 400 -10.84 12.32 -49.50
CA LEU A 400 -9.81 11.30 -49.71
C LEU A 400 -8.86 11.78 -50.82
N LEU A 401 -7.54 11.77 -50.54
CA LEU A 401 -6.49 12.05 -51.50
C LEU A 401 -6.06 10.76 -52.21
N GLY A 402 -6.13 10.74 -53.55
CA GLY A 402 -5.68 9.59 -54.36
C GLY A 402 -6.72 9.13 -55.38
N LYS A 403 -6.54 7.91 -55.88
CA LYS A 403 -7.48 7.25 -56.81
C LYS A 403 -8.50 6.46 -55.99
N GLY A 404 -9.78 6.81 -56.08
CA GLY A 404 -10.86 6.10 -55.39
C GLY A 404 -12.14 6.91 -55.33
N ALA A 405 -13.26 6.25 -55.02
CA ALA A 405 -14.52 6.92 -54.74
C ALA A 405 -14.46 7.62 -53.37
N GLN A 406 -15.11 8.78 -53.25
CA GLN A 406 -15.17 9.50 -51.97
C GLN A 406 -16.10 8.77 -50.99
N PRO A 407 -15.64 8.44 -49.77
CA PRO A 407 -16.50 7.87 -48.74
C PRO A 407 -17.50 8.90 -48.23
N GLU A 408 -18.57 8.44 -47.58
CA GLU A 408 -19.42 9.32 -46.80
C GLU A 408 -18.66 9.81 -45.57
N MET A 409 -18.70 11.12 -45.35
CA MET A 409 -17.89 11.83 -44.38
C MET A 409 -18.74 12.91 -43.71
N ASN A 410 -18.98 12.75 -42.41
CA ASN A 410 -19.83 13.66 -41.63
C ASN A 410 -19.06 14.24 -40.46
N PHE A 411 -19.22 15.54 -40.20
CA PHE A 411 -18.64 16.19 -39.03
C PHE A 411 -19.67 16.23 -37.90
N ALA A 412 -19.23 15.89 -36.69
CA ALA A 412 -19.97 16.19 -35.47
C ALA A 412 -19.76 17.65 -35.07
N ASP A 413 -20.72 18.21 -34.34
CA ASP A 413 -20.64 19.58 -33.87
C ASP A 413 -19.44 19.78 -32.91
N PRO A 414 -18.68 20.89 -33.05
CA PRO A 414 -17.58 21.21 -32.16
C PRO A 414 -18.06 21.58 -30.76
N VAL A 415 -17.39 21.02 -29.76
CA VAL A 415 -17.55 21.35 -28.33
C VAL A 415 -16.19 21.68 -27.73
N ALA A 416 -16.02 22.91 -27.26
CA ALA A 416 -14.77 23.45 -26.76
C ALA A 416 -13.61 23.24 -27.76
N GLY A 417 -13.89 23.46 -29.04
CA GLY A 417 -12.93 23.29 -30.13
C GLY A 417 -12.58 21.83 -30.49
N ARG A 418 -13.34 20.84 -30.00
CA ARG A 418 -13.15 19.41 -30.29
C ARG A 418 -14.34 18.87 -31.05
N PHE A 419 -14.09 18.13 -32.12
CA PHE A 419 -15.13 17.47 -32.91
C PHE A 419 -14.60 16.17 -33.50
N SER A 420 -15.47 15.38 -34.11
CA SER A 420 -15.09 14.17 -34.83
C SER A 420 -15.55 14.21 -36.27
N LEU A 421 -14.71 13.75 -37.18
CA LEU A 421 -15.07 13.34 -38.52
C LEU A 421 -15.44 11.85 -38.49
N LEU A 422 -16.66 11.52 -38.85
CA LEU A 422 -17.14 10.17 -39.07
C LEU A 422 -16.80 9.78 -40.51
N VAL A 423 -16.06 8.69 -40.69
CA VAL A 423 -15.73 8.14 -42.00
C VAL A 423 -16.40 6.78 -42.14
N SER A 424 -17.33 6.67 -43.08
CA SER A 424 -18.03 5.42 -43.36
C SER A 424 -17.16 4.51 -44.24
N PRO A 425 -16.90 3.25 -43.83
CA PRO A 425 -16.11 2.32 -44.63
C PRO A 425 -16.83 1.98 -45.93
N ARG A 426 -16.09 1.95 -47.04
CA ARG A 426 -16.61 1.53 -48.35
C ARG A 426 -16.33 0.05 -48.61
N PRO A 427 -17.27 -0.69 -49.24
CA PRO A 427 -17.09 -2.12 -49.53
C PRO A 427 -16.00 -2.40 -50.57
N GLU A 428 -15.65 -1.43 -51.42
CA GLU A 428 -14.58 -1.56 -52.43
C GLU A 428 -13.15 -1.49 -51.87
N TRP A 429 -12.96 -1.07 -50.62
CA TRP A 429 -11.63 -0.96 -50.00
C TRP A 429 -11.08 -2.33 -49.60
N GLN A 430 -9.75 -2.50 -49.71
CA GLN A 430 -9.09 -3.76 -49.39
C GLN A 430 -8.39 -3.70 -48.02
N VAL A 431 -8.45 -4.80 -47.27
CA VAL A 431 -7.69 -4.92 -46.01
C VAL A 431 -6.19 -4.74 -46.30
N GLY A 432 -5.53 -3.85 -45.54
CA GLY A 432 -4.14 -3.46 -45.73
C GLY A 432 -3.93 -2.23 -46.62
N GLU A 433 -4.99 -1.71 -47.25
CA GLU A 433 -4.93 -0.47 -48.02
C GLU A 433 -4.63 0.73 -47.12
N ARG A 434 -3.77 1.63 -47.63
CA ARG A 434 -3.42 2.90 -46.96
C ARG A 434 -4.09 4.05 -47.67
N LEU A 435 -4.91 4.78 -46.93
CA LEU A 435 -5.69 5.91 -47.40
C LEU A 435 -5.18 7.19 -46.74
N THR A 436 -5.11 8.29 -47.48
CA THR A 436 -4.75 9.60 -46.92
C THR A 436 -5.92 10.55 -47.07
N PHE A 437 -6.36 11.12 -45.97
CA PHE A 437 -7.47 12.07 -45.93
C PHE A 437 -6.97 13.49 -45.72
N GLU A 438 -7.58 14.45 -46.40
CA GLU A 438 -7.37 15.87 -46.19
C GLU A 438 -8.63 16.50 -45.62
N VAL A 439 -8.49 17.19 -44.49
CA VAL A 439 -9.54 17.97 -43.85
C VAL A 439 -9.23 19.45 -44.03
N THR A 440 -10.18 20.18 -44.60
CA THR A 440 -10.09 21.61 -44.89
C THR A 440 -11.18 22.37 -44.13
N ALA A 441 -10.78 23.41 -43.39
CA ALA A 441 -11.68 24.43 -42.87
C ALA A 441 -11.57 25.68 -43.76
N SER A 442 -12.67 26.06 -44.41
CA SER A 442 -12.76 27.22 -45.28
C SER A 442 -13.46 28.37 -44.55
N GLY A 443 -12.77 29.49 -44.41
CA GLY A 443 -13.24 30.68 -43.71
C GLY A 443 -13.50 31.88 -44.63
N PRO A 444 -13.83 33.05 -44.05
CA PRO A 444 -14.10 34.25 -44.80
C PRO A 444 -12.85 34.75 -45.54
N ARG A 445 -13.06 35.48 -46.65
CA ARG A 445 -12.00 36.04 -47.50
C ARG A 445 -11.06 34.98 -48.12
N GLY A 446 -11.55 33.75 -48.29
CA GLY A 446 -10.79 32.67 -48.93
C GLY A 446 -9.70 32.05 -48.04
N ARG A 447 -9.69 32.35 -46.75
CA ARG A 447 -8.74 31.74 -45.81
C ARG A 447 -9.05 30.26 -45.66
N GLN A 448 -8.03 29.40 -45.72
CA GLN A 448 -8.19 27.96 -45.56
C GLN A 448 -7.17 27.42 -44.56
N LEU A 449 -7.62 26.50 -43.71
CA LEU A 449 -6.77 25.72 -42.80
C LEU A 449 -6.85 24.26 -43.24
N PHE A 450 -5.71 23.60 -43.34
CA PHE A 450 -5.62 22.22 -43.81
C PHE A 450 -4.95 21.33 -42.77
N THR A 451 -5.40 20.10 -42.67
CA THR A 451 -4.71 19.03 -41.96
C THR A 451 -4.94 17.72 -42.69
N SER A 452 -3.99 16.81 -42.67
CA SER A 452 -4.13 15.48 -43.24
C SER A 452 -3.88 14.40 -42.20
N PHE A 453 -4.43 13.22 -42.44
CA PHE A 453 -4.13 12.03 -41.67
C PHE A 453 -4.13 10.79 -42.55
N ASP A 454 -3.30 9.83 -42.18
CA ASP A 454 -3.26 8.52 -42.81
C ASP A 454 -4.19 7.56 -42.07
N ALA A 455 -4.81 6.67 -42.83
CA ALA A 455 -5.67 5.62 -42.34
C ALA A 455 -5.30 4.28 -42.98
N ASN A 456 -5.40 3.21 -42.18
CA ASN A 456 -5.24 1.85 -42.65
C ASN A 456 -6.61 1.18 -42.65
N VAL A 457 -6.95 0.51 -43.75
CA VAL A 457 -8.11 -0.36 -43.82
C VAL A 457 -7.74 -1.68 -43.13
N VAL A 458 -8.45 -2.01 -42.06
CA VAL A 458 -8.23 -3.23 -41.29
C VAL A 458 -9.49 -4.08 -41.31
N GLU A 459 -9.30 -5.39 -41.18
CA GLU A 459 -10.40 -6.30 -40.94
C GLU A 459 -11.05 -5.96 -39.59
N ALA A 460 -12.38 -6.05 -39.52
CA ALA A 460 -13.06 -5.98 -38.24
C ALA A 460 -12.50 -7.10 -37.36
N PRO A 461 -12.05 -6.82 -36.13
CA PRO A 461 -11.64 -7.90 -35.24
C PRO A 461 -12.82 -8.86 -35.12
N GLU A 462 -12.55 -10.16 -35.24
CA GLU A 462 -13.54 -11.17 -34.84
C GLU A 462 -14.06 -10.76 -33.45
N PRO A 463 -15.38 -10.80 -33.22
CA PRO A 463 -15.91 -10.49 -31.91
C PRO A 463 -15.16 -11.39 -30.94
N ILE A 464 -14.29 -10.79 -30.13
CA ILE A 464 -13.52 -11.52 -29.13
C ILE A 464 -14.59 -12.25 -28.34
N GLU A 465 -14.66 -13.57 -28.49
CA GLU A 465 -15.48 -14.42 -27.65
C GLU A 465 -15.02 -14.07 -26.24
N LYS A 466 -15.80 -13.22 -25.56
CA LYS A 466 -15.55 -12.93 -24.17
C LYS A 466 -15.76 -14.26 -23.51
N ASP A 467 -14.67 -14.93 -23.15
CA ASP A 467 -14.69 -16.19 -22.42
C ASP A 467 -15.87 -16.14 -21.44
N GLU A 468 -16.90 -16.96 -21.68
CA GLU A 468 -18.12 -16.91 -20.91
C GLU A 468 -17.73 -17.19 -19.45
N LYS A 469 -17.69 -16.14 -18.64
CA LYS A 469 -17.30 -16.28 -17.25
C LYS A 469 -18.39 -17.04 -16.53
N ALA A 470 -18.00 -18.08 -15.83
CA ALA A 470 -18.89 -18.90 -15.02
C ALA A 470 -18.48 -18.82 -13.54
N PRO A 471 -19.36 -19.20 -12.59
CA PRO A 471 -18.95 -19.34 -11.21
C PRO A 471 -17.86 -20.42 -11.07
N ARG A 472 -16.74 -20.06 -10.45
CA ARG A 472 -15.60 -20.94 -10.22
C ARG A 472 -15.19 -20.92 -8.76
N LEU A 473 -15.01 -22.09 -8.17
CA LEU A 473 -14.40 -22.29 -6.87
C LEU A 473 -12.88 -22.25 -7.00
N VAL A 474 -12.25 -21.38 -6.22
CA VAL A 474 -10.79 -21.22 -6.16
C VAL A 474 -10.36 -21.28 -4.70
N GLU A 475 -9.27 -21.98 -4.41
CA GLU A 475 -8.66 -21.93 -3.09
C GLU A 475 -8.02 -20.56 -2.88
N ASP A 476 -8.48 -19.83 -1.86
CA ASP A 476 -7.90 -18.55 -1.49
C ASP A 476 -8.03 -18.34 0.02
N GLU A 477 -7.17 -17.49 0.56
CA GLU A 477 -7.26 -17.07 1.95
C GLU A 477 -8.32 -15.98 2.06
N PHE A 478 -9.32 -16.18 2.93
CA PHE A 478 -10.32 -15.16 3.22
C PHE A 478 -10.52 -14.98 4.72
N LYS A 479 -10.64 -13.72 5.15
CA LYS A 479 -10.92 -13.40 6.55
C LYS A 479 -12.40 -13.60 6.81
N THR A 480 -12.71 -14.46 7.76
CA THR A 480 -14.08 -14.62 8.24
C THR A 480 -14.30 -13.66 9.39
N GLY A 481 -14.99 -12.55 9.09
CA GLY A 481 -15.12 -11.42 9.99
C GLY A 481 -16.49 -11.33 10.64
N THR A 482 -16.91 -12.33 11.40
CA THR A 482 -17.69 -12.00 12.60
C THR A 482 -16.64 -11.78 13.69
N MET A 483 -16.40 -10.52 14.07
CA MET A 483 -15.85 -10.23 15.38
C MET A 483 -16.77 -10.96 16.36
N ARG A 484 -16.33 -12.10 16.89
CA ARG A 484 -17.05 -12.79 17.95
C ARG A 484 -17.21 -11.76 19.07
N ARG A 485 -18.44 -11.59 19.56
CA ARG A 485 -18.68 -10.78 20.75
C ARG A 485 -17.69 -11.25 21.83
N PRO A 486 -17.11 -10.35 22.63
CA PRO A 486 -16.23 -10.75 23.71
C PRO A 486 -16.93 -11.84 24.53
N PRO A 487 -16.27 -12.94 24.93
CA PRO A 487 -16.89 -14.04 25.65
C PRO A 487 -17.22 -13.67 27.12
N TYR A 488 -17.38 -12.38 27.42
CA TYR A 488 -17.57 -11.83 28.74
C TYR A 488 -18.53 -10.64 28.75
N GLU A 489 -19.23 -10.48 29.87
CA GLU A 489 -20.05 -9.33 30.21
C GLU A 489 -19.18 -8.30 30.94
N LEU A 490 -19.29 -7.03 30.56
CA LEU A 490 -18.55 -5.94 31.22
C LEU A 490 -19.51 -5.12 32.08
N LYS A 491 -19.25 -5.07 33.38
CA LYS A 491 -19.95 -4.23 34.36
C LYS A 491 -19.02 -3.15 34.91
N THR A 492 -19.57 -1.97 35.09
CA THR A 492 -18.91 -0.84 35.72
C THR A 492 -19.62 -0.56 37.03
N ILE A 493 -18.88 -0.34 38.11
CA ILE A 493 -19.44 0.02 39.41
C ILE A 493 -18.95 1.40 39.85
N SER A 494 -19.79 2.04 40.65
CA SER A 494 -19.55 3.30 41.33
C SER A 494 -19.43 3.11 42.84
N ARG A 495 -19.05 4.16 43.58
CA ARG A 495 -18.92 4.11 45.05
C ARG A 495 -20.20 3.66 45.76
N ASP A 496 -21.36 3.96 45.18
CA ASP A 496 -22.67 3.57 45.70
C ASP A 496 -22.92 2.05 45.63
N GLU A 497 -22.11 1.34 44.85
CA GLU A 497 -22.22 -0.10 44.58
C GLU A 497 -21.10 -0.93 45.23
N TYR A 498 -20.29 -0.34 46.13
CA TYR A 498 -19.17 -1.02 46.79
C TYR A 498 -19.59 -2.18 47.72
N GLN A 499 -20.88 -2.28 48.00
CA GLN A 499 -21.50 -3.40 48.71
C GLN A 499 -21.49 -4.71 47.90
N GLN A 500 -21.14 -4.65 46.60
CA GLN A 500 -20.96 -5.86 45.79
C GLN A 500 -19.68 -6.59 46.21
N GLN A 501 -19.68 -7.92 46.13
CA GLN A 501 -18.51 -8.71 46.49
C GLN A 501 -17.35 -8.47 45.50
N CYS A 502 -16.15 -8.19 46.03
CA CYS A 502 -14.93 -8.08 45.24
C CYS A 502 -14.02 -9.25 45.59
N TRP A 503 -14.04 -10.35 44.81
CA TRP A 503 -13.28 -11.56 45.17
C TRP A 503 -13.55 -12.00 46.64
N ASN A 504 -12.54 -12.48 47.37
CA ASN A 504 -12.69 -13.00 48.74
C ASN A 504 -12.96 -11.96 49.85
N GLU A 505 -13.05 -10.66 49.56
CA GLU A 505 -13.48 -9.68 50.57
C GLU A 505 -14.91 -9.17 50.34
N ASP A 506 -15.55 -8.81 51.43
CA ASP A 506 -16.98 -8.48 51.48
C ASP A 506 -17.32 -7.16 50.74
N GLU A 507 -16.37 -6.24 50.55
CA GLU A 507 -16.61 -4.91 49.98
C GLU A 507 -15.47 -4.43 49.06
N TRP A 508 -15.81 -3.56 48.10
CA TRP A 508 -14.85 -2.82 47.28
C TRP A 508 -14.25 -1.64 48.05
N THR A 509 -13.01 -1.29 47.71
CA THR A 509 -12.33 -0.10 48.22
C THR A 509 -12.03 0.91 47.12
N ASP A 510 -11.72 2.16 47.52
CA ASP A 510 -11.26 3.22 46.63
C ASP A 510 -9.92 2.87 45.92
N GLU A 511 -9.25 1.79 46.32
CA GLU A 511 -7.98 1.33 45.75
C GLU A 511 -8.13 0.22 44.69
N ASP A 512 -9.30 -0.42 44.62
CA ASP A 512 -9.56 -1.54 43.73
C ASP A 512 -9.94 -1.04 42.33
N ALA A 513 -9.22 -1.47 41.30
CA ALA A 513 -9.48 -1.04 39.93
C ALA A 513 -10.43 -1.97 39.14
N GLY A 514 -10.51 -3.24 39.52
CA GLY A 514 -11.42 -4.20 38.89
C GLY A 514 -11.26 -5.63 39.40
N ALA A 515 -12.25 -6.46 39.09
CA ALA A 515 -12.35 -7.87 39.46
C ALA A 515 -13.06 -8.67 38.36
N PHE A 516 -13.03 -10.00 38.43
CA PHE A 516 -13.82 -10.85 37.54
C PHE A 516 -14.56 -11.94 38.30
N VAL A 517 -15.78 -12.26 37.86
CA VAL A 517 -16.61 -13.36 38.35
C VAL A 517 -16.55 -14.48 37.34
N ARG A 518 -16.06 -15.66 37.77
CA ARG A 518 -15.89 -16.83 36.90
C ARG A 518 -17.23 -17.23 36.28
N PRO A 519 -17.24 -17.70 35.01
CA PRO A 519 -18.47 -18.17 34.38
C PRO A 519 -19.06 -19.35 35.14
N THR A 520 -20.39 -19.41 35.20
CA THR A 520 -21.16 -20.53 35.72
C THR A 520 -22.01 -21.12 34.60
N GLU A 521 -22.67 -22.26 34.83
CA GLU A 521 -23.58 -22.87 33.84
C GLU A 521 -24.72 -21.93 33.40
N ARG A 522 -25.02 -20.88 34.18
CA ARG A 522 -26.14 -19.95 33.95
C ARG A 522 -25.72 -18.51 33.65
N ALA A 523 -24.44 -18.15 33.79
CA ALA A 523 -23.96 -16.80 33.57
C ALA A 523 -22.56 -16.79 32.93
N PRO A 524 -22.31 -15.91 31.93
CA PRO A 524 -21.00 -15.78 31.29
C PRO A 524 -19.95 -15.20 32.26
N LEU A 525 -18.69 -15.14 31.81
CA LEU A 525 -17.64 -14.44 32.56
C LEU A 525 -18.05 -12.98 32.74
N ILE A 526 -18.04 -12.44 33.97
CA ILE A 526 -18.35 -11.03 34.22
C ILE A 526 -17.08 -10.32 34.65
N LEU A 527 -16.71 -9.24 33.95
CA LEU A 527 -15.61 -8.35 34.33
C LEU A 527 -16.21 -7.11 34.99
N ILE A 528 -15.75 -6.76 36.18
CA ILE A 528 -16.24 -5.63 36.96
C ILE A 528 -15.13 -4.59 37.05
N ILE A 529 -15.40 -3.35 36.66
CA ILE A 529 -14.43 -2.24 36.69
C ILE A 529 -14.94 -1.13 37.61
N ASN A 530 -14.09 -0.67 38.53
CA ASN A 530 -14.40 0.42 39.42
C ASN A 530 -14.10 1.77 38.74
N GLN A 531 -15.16 2.53 38.41
CA GLN A 531 -15.00 3.84 37.77
C GLN A 531 -14.68 4.96 38.77
N ASP A 532 -14.84 4.69 40.08
CA ASP A 532 -14.63 5.66 41.16
C ASP A 532 -13.34 5.41 41.96
N MET A 533 -12.44 4.56 41.46
CA MET A 533 -11.09 4.40 42.01
C MET A 533 -10.45 5.77 42.23
N ALA A 534 -9.88 6.02 43.41
CA ALA A 534 -9.41 7.36 43.81
C ALA A 534 -8.44 7.96 42.77
N ALA A 535 -7.49 7.17 42.28
CA ALA A 535 -6.53 7.61 41.26
C ALA A 535 -7.18 7.97 39.92
N LEU A 536 -8.23 7.24 39.50
CA LEU A 536 -8.95 7.52 38.26
C LEU A 536 -9.83 8.76 38.40
N ARG A 537 -10.45 8.95 39.57
CA ARG A 537 -11.24 10.14 39.89
C ARG A 537 -10.38 11.40 39.89
N ASP A 538 -9.21 11.35 40.52
CA ASP A 538 -8.26 12.47 40.54
C ASP A 538 -7.78 12.80 39.12
N PHE A 539 -7.49 11.76 38.32
CA PHE A 539 -7.14 11.90 36.90
C PHE A 539 -8.28 12.52 36.08
N ARG A 540 -9.52 12.06 36.26
CA ARG A 540 -10.73 12.62 35.60
C ARG A 540 -10.92 14.09 35.94
N GLN A 541 -10.75 14.47 37.21
CA GLN A 541 -10.84 15.86 37.65
C GLN A 541 -9.71 16.74 37.06
N ALA A 542 -8.50 16.19 36.92
CA ALA A 542 -7.40 16.88 36.26
C ALA A 542 -7.64 17.07 34.75
N LEU A 543 -8.15 16.04 34.07
CA LEU A 543 -8.48 16.08 32.64
C LEU A 543 -9.65 17.02 32.34
N ALA A 544 -10.70 17.01 33.16
CA ALA A 544 -11.87 17.89 32.96
C ALA A 544 -11.52 19.39 33.05
N LYS A 545 -10.39 19.73 33.68
CA LYS A 545 -9.88 21.12 33.73
C LYS A 545 -9.12 21.54 32.47
N ARG A 546 -8.67 20.59 31.64
CA ARG A 546 -7.75 20.82 30.52
C ARG A 546 -8.31 20.41 29.15
N ASN A 547 -9.30 19.52 29.11
CA ASN A 547 -9.77 18.86 27.89
C ASN A 547 -11.29 18.99 27.73
N THR A 548 -11.78 18.72 26.51
CA THR A 548 -13.22 18.68 26.23
C THR A 548 -13.87 17.43 26.86
N GLU A 549 -15.18 17.48 27.11
CA GLU A 549 -15.94 16.36 27.67
C GLU A 549 -15.84 15.09 26.81
N GLN A 550 -15.78 15.24 25.48
CA GLN A 550 -15.59 14.13 24.55
C GLN A 550 -14.20 13.48 24.69
N ASP A 551 -13.15 14.27 24.88
CA ASP A 551 -11.80 13.76 25.09
C ASP A 551 -11.66 13.03 26.42
N VAL A 552 -12.31 13.56 27.47
CA VAL A 552 -12.38 12.90 28.79
C VAL A 552 -13.06 11.54 28.66
N GLN A 553 -14.21 11.48 27.98
CA GLN A 553 -14.93 10.23 27.77
C GLN A 553 -14.13 9.21 26.95
N ARG A 554 -13.43 9.67 25.90
CA ARG A 554 -12.55 8.79 25.11
C ARG A 554 -11.44 8.18 25.95
N LYS A 555 -10.83 8.95 26.86
CA LYS A 555 -9.79 8.45 27.77
C LYS A 555 -10.34 7.49 28.82
N LEU A 556 -11.54 7.74 29.34
CA LEU A 556 -12.22 6.82 30.26
C LEU A 556 -12.59 5.50 29.59
N ASN A 557 -13.07 5.54 28.35
CA ASN A 557 -13.32 4.34 27.55
C ASN A 557 -12.01 3.55 27.34
N LYS A 558 -10.91 4.24 27.01
CA LYS A 558 -9.59 3.62 26.86
C LYS A 558 -9.11 2.94 28.15
N TYR A 559 -9.24 3.62 29.29
CA TYR A 559 -8.94 3.03 30.60
C TYR A 559 -9.77 1.74 30.82
N THR A 560 -11.08 1.84 30.63
CA THR A 560 -12.03 0.74 30.84
C THR A 560 -11.69 -0.47 29.98
N SER A 561 -11.40 -0.26 28.69
CA SER A 561 -11.05 -1.34 27.77
C SER A 561 -9.74 -2.03 28.12
N HIS A 562 -8.71 -1.27 28.54
CA HIS A 562 -7.41 -1.84 28.93
C HIS A 562 -7.51 -2.67 30.22
N ILE A 563 -8.27 -2.19 31.22
CA ILE A 563 -8.51 -2.95 32.44
C ILE A 563 -9.34 -4.21 32.16
N ALA A 564 -10.38 -4.12 31.33
CA ALA A 564 -11.18 -5.28 30.92
C ALA A 564 -10.31 -6.34 30.23
N PHE A 565 -9.46 -5.93 29.29
CA PHE A 565 -8.57 -6.86 28.59
C PHE A 565 -7.60 -7.55 29.57
N HIS A 566 -7.02 -6.80 30.51
CA HIS A 566 -6.10 -7.37 31.48
C HIS A 566 -6.81 -8.36 32.42
N LEU A 567 -8.01 -8.03 32.91
CA LEU A 567 -8.83 -8.94 33.72
C LEU A 567 -9.16 -10.24 32.97
N TYR A 568 -9.45 -10.16 31.67
CA TYR A 568 -9.68 -11.34 30.84
C TYR A 568 -8.44 -12.22 30.71
N GLN A 569 -7.27 -11.62 30.46
CA GLN A 569 -5.99 -12.36 30.41
C GLN A 569 -5.69 -13.04 31.76
N MET A 570 -5.94 -12.34 32.86
CA MET A 570 -5.79 -12.90 34.20
C MET A 570 -6.73 -14.08 34.42
N TYR A 571 -8.00 -13.98 34.00
CA TYR A 571 -8.93 -15.11 34.05
C TYR A 571 -8.41 -16.30 33.24
N GLN A 572 -8.01 -16.10 31.99
CA GLN A 572 -7.45 -17.18 31.16
C GLN A 572 -6.25 -17.87 31.82
N ALA A 573 -5.37 -17.11 32.47
CA ALA A 573 -4.22 -17.65 33.19
C ALA A 573 -4.58 -18.46 34.45
N THR A 574 -5.82 -18.32 34.95
CA THR A 574 -6.37 -19.09 36.08
C THR A 574 -7.17 -20.32 35.66
N ILE A 575 -7.55 -20.44 34.38
CA ILE A 575 -8.26 -21.63 33.87
C ILE A 575 -7.35 -22.85 34.02
N GLY A 576 -7.83 -23.89 34.70
CA GLY A 576 -7.09 -25.15 34.89
C GLY A 576 -6.07 -25.14 36.04
N LYS A 577 -5.91 -24.03 36.77
CA LYS A 577 -5.08 -23.97 37.99
C LYS A 577 -5.96 -24.02 39.23
N LYS A 578 -5.60 -24.88 40.19
CA LYS A 578 -6.12 -24.79 41.56
C LYS A 578 -5.18 -23.87 42.34
N ASP A 579 -5.74 -22.83 42.95
CA ASP A 579 -5.00 -22.01 43.89
C ASP A 579 -4.97 -22.77 45.23
N ASP A 580 -3.77 -23.06 45.74
CA ASP A 580 -3.60 -23.73 47.04
C ASP A 580 -4.00 -22.82 48.22
N ASP A 581 -3.93 -21.50 48.00
CA ASP A 581 -4.39 -20.44 48.91
C ASP A 581 -5.13 -19.37 48.10
N VAL A 582 -6.47 -19.38 48.19
CA VAL A 582 -7.34 -18.49 47.42
C VAL A 582 -7.21 -17.04 47.87
N ASP A 583 -7.03 -16.81 49.18
CA ASP A 583 -6.92 -15.46 49.76
C ASP A 583 -5.62 -14.78 49.31
N ALA A 584 -4.50 -15.53 49.34
CA ALA A 584 -3.23 -15.02 48.84
C ALA A 584 -3.26 -14.76 47.33
N ALA A 585 -3.93 -15.63 46.55
CA ALA A 585 -4.08 -15.47 45.11
C ALA A 585 -4.93 -14.25 44.76
N ASP A 586 -6.04 -14.01 45.47
CA ASP A 586 -6.90 -12.85 45.24
C ASP A 586 -6.24 -11.54 45.65
N LYS A 587 -5.47 -11.53 46.75
CA LYS A 587 -4.67 -10.35 47.13
C LYS A 587 -3.59 -10.02 46.09
N ALA A 588 -2.96 -11.03 45.50
CA ALA A 588 -2.00 -10.85 44.42
C ALA A 588 -2.68 -10.30 43.14
N ARG A 589 -3.88 -10.83 42.80
CA ARG A 589 -4.68 -10.34 41.66
C ARG A 589 -5.08 -8.88 41.84
N ARG A 590 -5.57 -8.49 43.02
CA ARG A 590 -5.89 -7.08 43.36
C ARG A 590 -4.71 -6.16 43.18
N SER A 591 -3.54 -6.57 43.70
CA SER A 591 -2.31 -5.80 43.61
C SER A 591 -1.86 -5.60 42.16
N GLU A 592 -2.00 -6.63 41.33
CA GLU A 592 -1.62 -6.58 39.91
C GLU A 592 -2.56 -5.68 39.10
N VAL A 593 -3.88 -5.84 39.26
CA VAL A 593 -4.86 -4.98 38.55
C VAL A 593 -4.70 -3.52 38.97
N ARG A 594 -4.45 -3.25 40.26
CA ARG A 594 -4.12 -1.90 40.75
C ARG A 594 -2.85 -1.34 40.11
N ARG A 595 -1.79 -2.16 40.01
CA ARG A 595 -0.54 -1.76 39.35
C ARG A 595 -0.76 -1.38 37.89
N VAL A 596 -1.54 -2.18 37.15
CA VAL A 596 -1.89 -1.91 35.75
C VAL A 596 -2.73 -0.65 35.61
N ALA A 597 -3.72 -0.45 36.47
CA ALA A 597 -4.53 0.77 36.48
C ALA A 597 -3.72 2.04 36.73
N LEU A 598 -2.83 2.03 37.73
CA LEU A 598 -1.95 3.17 38.00
C LEU A 598 -0.97 3.41 36.84
N THR A 599 -0.46 2.35 36.22
CA THR A 599 0.43 2.45 35.05
C THR A 599 -0.32 3.06 33.87
N MET A 600 -1.55 2.63 33.61
CA MET A 600 -2.38 3.16 32.53
C MET A 600 -2.69 4.64 32.74
N ILE A 601 -3.08 5.04 33.95
CA ILE A 601 -3.33 6.45 34.30
C ILE A 601 -2.07 7.28 34.04
N LYS A 602 -0.89 6.83 34.48
CA LYS A 602 0.39 7.52 34.21
C LYS A 602 0.70 7.61 32.72
N LEU A 603 0.49 6.54 31.95
CA LEU A 603 0.71 6.54 30.50
C LEU A 603 -0.22 7.50 29.76
N MET A 604 -1.47 7.65 30.22
CA MET A 604 -2.44 8.58 29.65
C MET A 604 -2.19 10.04 30.05
N ASP A 605 -1.48 10.28 31.16
CA ASP A 605 -1.04 11.60 31.65
C ASP A 605 0.27 12.06 30.97
N VAL A 606 1.22 11.15 30.73
CA VAL A 606 2.49 11.46 30.05
C VAL A 606 2.32 11.77 28.57
N ALA A 607 1.34 11.15 27.89
CA ALA A 607 1.07 11.41 26.48
C ALA A 607 0.58 12.84 26.16
N GLU A 608 0.40 13.70 27.17
CA GLU A 608 0.02 15.11 27.02
C GLU A 608 1.15 16.12 27.32
N LYS A 609 2.27 15.67 27.90
CA LYS A 609 3.46 16.51 28.04
C LYS A 609 4.34 16.37 26.82
#